data_AF-A0A1S1LRF5-F1
#
_entry.id   AF-A0A1S1LRF5-F1
#
_cell.length_a   1.000
_cell.length_b   1.000
_cell.length_c   1.000
_cell.angle_alpha   90.00
_cell.angle_beta   90.00
_cell.angle_gamma   90.00
#
_symmetry.space_group_name_H-M   'P 1'
#
loop_
_entity.id
_entity.type
_entity.pdbx_description
1 polymer ?
#
loop_
_entity_poly.entity_id
_entity_poly.type
_entity_poly.pdbx_seq_one_letter_code
_entity_poly.pdbx_strand_id
1 'polypeptide(L)'
;MSTPHLLTSCKATDLDAAYRHAELAIWDEFQGSLTEHPRVWLSLEEGAMVLREEVEEVWDEVRANRNGRARAEAAQAGAMALRFVCDLHETVGSPQARGRLAANDAHRALATVGPQQRTYASSHEAHGYLQREFDALWSAVKRGEPTRELAIRVAAAATRFIAEIVTAPAPLTVVAR
;
A
#
# COMPACT_ATOMS: atom_id res chain seq x y z
N MET A 1 -43.49 -20.15 -0.94
CA MET A 1 -43.45 -19.33 0.29
C MET A 1 -42.06 -18.76 0.41
N SER A 2 -41.95 -17.43 0.38
CA SER A 2 -40.72 -16.68 0.56
C SER A 2 -40.15 -16.87 1.96
N THR A 3 -38.82 -16.88 2.07
CA THR A 3 -38.14 -15.93 2.98
C THR A 3 -36.73 -15.61 2.46
N PRO A 4 -36.33 -14.33 2.43
CA PRO A 4 -35.31 -13.79 1.55
C PRO A 4 -34.16 -13.22 2.41
N HIS A 5 -33.22 -14.05 2.85
CA HIS A 5 -32.20 -13.58 3.80
C HIS A 5 -30.84 -14.26 3.60
N LEU A 6 -30.22 -14.07 2.44
CA LEU A 6 -28.75 -14.19 2.35
C LEU A 6 -28.14 -13.05 1.51
N LEU A 7 -28.78 -11.87 1.56
CA LEU A 7 -28.07 -10.60 1.41
C LEU A 7 -27.44 -10.28 2.78
N THR A 8 -26.36 -10.96 3.13
CA THR A 8 -25.52 -10.51 4.24
C THR A 8 -24.44 -9.63 3.63
N SER A 9 -24.58 -8.31 3.78
CA SER A 9 -23.51 -7.37 3.46
C SER A 9 -22.27 -7.76 4.29
N CYS A 10 -21.14 -8.03 3.65
CA CYS A 10 -19.87 -8.21 4.37
C CYS A 10 -19.61 -6.94 5.19
N LYS A 11 -19.66 -7.10 6.51
CA LYS A 11 -19.72 -6.04 7.51
C LYS A 11 -18.32 -5.45 7.71
N ALA A 12 -18.24 -4.18 8.13
CA ALA A 12 -17.01 -3.42 8.41
C ALA A 12 -15.89 -4.21 9.15
N THR A 13 -16.24 -5.21 9.96
CA THR A 13 -15.32 -6.13 10.64
C THR A 13 -14.36 -6.88 9.71
N ASP A 14 -14.76 -7.17 8.47
CA ASP A 14 -13.93 -7.86 7.47
C ASP A 14 -12.88 -6.91 6.85
N LEU A 15 -13.28 -5.66 6.60
CA LEU A 15 -12.37 -4.64 6.08
C LEU A 15 -11.30 -4.24 7.11
N ASP A 16 -11.68 -4.03 8.37
CA ASP A 16 -10.71 -3.72 9.42
C ASP A 16 -9.66 -4.84 9.57
N ALA A 17 -10.05 -6.11 9.38
CA ALA A 17 -9.13 -7.23 9.38
C ALA A 17 -8.23 -7.22 8.12
N ALA A 18 -8.78 -6.92 6.95
CA ALA A 18 -8.01 -6.80 5.71
C ALA A 18 -6.94 -5.69 5.81
N TYR A 19 -7.29 -4.55 6.42
CA TYR A 19 -6.35 -3.46 6.69
C TYR A 19 -5.22 -3.88 7.64
N ARG A 20 -5.55 -4.53 8.76
CA ARG A 20 -4.52 -5.06 9.67
C ARG A 20 -3.61 -6.08 8.98
N HIS A 21 -4.15 -6.95 8.13
CA HIS A 21 -3.33 -7.90 7.37
C HIS A 21 -2.41 -7.20 6.36
N ALA A 22 -2.89 -6.13 5.69
CA ALA A 22 -2.08 -5.33 4.79
C ALA A 22 -0.91 -4.64 5.53
N GLU A 23 -1.19 -4.06 6.69
CA GLU A 23 -0.17 -3.41 7.53
C GLU A 23 0.89 -4.41 8.03
N LEU A 24 0.47 -5.60 8.44
CA LEU A 24 1.39 -6.68 8.82
C LEU A 24 2.26 -7.12 7.65
N ALA A 25 1.69 -7.29 6.45
CA ALA A 25 2.45 -7.66 5.26
C ALA A 25 3.52 -6.61 4.92
N ILE A 26 3.15 -5.32 4.94
CA ILE A 26 4.11 -4.22 4.74
C ILE A 26 5.18 -4.22 5.84
N TRP A 27 4.81 -4.50 7.08
CA TRP A 27 5.75 -4.55 8.20
C TRP A 27 6.75 -5.70 8.07
N ASP A 28 6.31 -6.87 7.60
CA ASP A 28 7.18 -8.02 7.36
C ASP A 28 8.20 -7.73 6.25
N GLU A 29 7.76 -7.14 5.12
CA GLU A 29 8.65 -6.70 4.05
C GLU A 29 9.63 -5.60 4.52
N PHE A 30 9.17 -4.67 5.35
CA PHE A 30 10.03 -3.67 5.96
C PHE A 30 11.14 -4.32 6.82
N GLN A 31 10.80 -5.29 7.66
CA GLN A 31 11.79 -6.01 8.47
C GLN A 31 12.75 -6.86 7.61
N GLY A 32 12.23 -7.53 6.57
CA GLY A 32 13.01 -8.29 5.60
C GLY A 32 14.03 -7.39 4.92
N SER A 33 13.59 -6.26 4.39
CA SER A 33 14.47 -5.30 3.74
C SER A 33 15.56 -4.79 4.67
N LEU A 34 15.28 -4.50 5.95
CA LEU A 34 16.30 -4.10 6.96
C LEU A 34 17.42 -5.13 7.13
N THR A 35 17.08 -6.41 6.95
CA THR A 35 18.03 -7.52 7.05
C THR A 35 18.84 -7.68 5.77
N GLU A 36 18.18 -7.64 4.62
CA GLU A 36 18.80 -7.87 3.31
C GLU A 36 19.63 -6.67 2.83
N HIS A 37 19.21 -5.46 3.20
CA HIS A 37 19.80 -4.20 2.78
C HIS A 37 20.10 -3.30 3.99
N PRO A 38 21.04 -3.66 4.87
CA PRO A 38 21.24 -2.97 6.14
C PRO A 38 21.77 -1.53 6.01
N ARG A 39 22.20 -1.12 4.81
CA ARG A 39 22.67 0.23 4.53
C ARG A 39 21.49 1.20 4.49
N VAL A 40 21.65 2.34 5.15
CA VAL A 40 20.73 3.49 5.08
C VAL A 40 20.88 4.18 3.73
N TRP A 41 19.78 4.63 3.12
CA TRP A 41 19.82 5.43 1.90
C TRP A 41 20.55 6.76 2.11
N LEU A 42 21.25 7.21 1.08
CA LEU A 42 22.12 8.38 1.12
C LEU A 42 21.46 9.65 0.57
N SER A 43 20.38 9.50 -0.21
CA SER A 43 19.63 10.63 -0.74
C SER A 43 18.15 10.34 -0.93
N LEU A 44 17.36 11.41 -1.04
CA LEU A 44 15.94 11.36 -1.39
C LEU A 44 15.72 10.77 -2.79
N GLU A 45 16.61 11.06 -3.74
CA GLU A 45 16.55 10.47 -5.08
C GLU A 45 16.80 8.97 -5.06
N GLU A 46 17.78 8.49 -4.30
CA GLU A 46 18.04 7.06 -4.16
C GLU A 46 16.80 6.34 -3.63
N GLY A 47 16.25 6.80 -2.50
CA GLY A 47 15.07 6.19 -1.91
C GLY A 47 13.83 6.25 -2.81
N ALA A 48 13.63 7.36 -3.51
CA ALA A 48 12.49 7.52 -4.41
C ALA A 48 12.62 6.63 -5.64
N MET A 49 13.84 6.37 -6.12
CA MET A 49 14.07 5.50 -7.27
C MET A 49 13.86 4.02 -6.92
N VAL A 50 14.28 3.59 -5.74
CA VAL A 50 13.98 2.23 -5.24
C VAL A 50 12.46 2.07 -5.06
N LEU A 51 11.80 3.03 -4.42
CA LEU A 51 10.35 3.00 -4.29
C LEU A 51 9.61 3.00 -5.64
N ARG A 52 10.16 3.67 -6.66
CA ARG A 52 9.58 3.68 -8.01
C ARG A 52 9.56 2.29 -8.62
N GLU A 53 10.64 1.53 -8.47
CA GLU A 53 10.77 0.17 -9.00
C GLU A 53 9.63 -0.69 -8.47
N GLU A 54 9.39 -0.68 -7.16
CA GLU A 54 8.28 -1.42 -6.55
C GLU A 54 6.89 -1.00 -7.08
N VAL A 55 6.67 0.31 -7.28
CA VAL A 55 5.40 0.81 -7.84
C VAL A 55 5.21 0.35 -9.30
N GLU A 56 6.29 0.35 -10.09
CA GLU A 56 6.28 -0.17 -11.46
C GLU A 56 6.05 -1.70 -11.49
N GLU A 57 6.58 -2.45 -10.53
CA GLU A 57 6.32 -3.90 -10.39
C GLU A 57 4.86 -4.20 -10.01
N VAL A 58 4.24 -3.39 -9.13
CA VAL A 58 2.79 -3.45 -8.90
C VAL A 58 2.03 -3.31 -10.22
N TRP A 59 2.43 -2.36 -11.06
CA TRP A 59 1.77 -2.15 -12.35
C TRP A 59 1.91 -3.35 -13.29
N ASP A 60 3.09 -3.95 -13.36
CA ASP A 60 3.36 -5.12 -14.18
C ASP A 60 2.44 -6.29 -13.80
N GLU A 61 2.28 -6.53 -12.50
CA GLU A 61 1.41 -7.57 -11.98
C GLU A 61 -0.09 -7.25 -12.18
N VAL A 62 -0.50 -5.98 -12.06
CA VAL A 62 -1.86 -5.52 -12.36
C VAL A 62 -2.20 -5.73 -13.84
N ARG A 63 -1.32 -5.32 -14.75
CA ARG A 63 -1.51 -5.52 -16.20
C ARG A 63 -1.57 -6.99 -16.58
N ALA A 64 -0.83 -7.84 -15.86
CA ALA A 64 -0.86 -9.28 -16.04
C ALA A 64 -2.07 -9.97 -15.39
N ASN A 65 -2.98 -9.23 -14.76
CA ASN A 65 -4.12 -9.75 -13.98
C ASN A 65 -3.71 -10.71 -12.84
N ARG A 66 -2.52 -10.53 -12.27
CA ARG A 66 -1.98 -11.36 -11.18
C ARG A 66 -2.17 -10.66 -9.83
N ASN A 67 -3.43 -10.45 -9.44
CA ASN A 67 -3.78 -9.68 -8.23
C ASN A 67 -3.07 -10.16 -6.95
N GLY A 68 -2.87 -11.47 -6.78
CA GLY A 68 -2.13 -12.00 -5.62
C GLY A 68 -0.67 -11.51 -5.57
N ARG A 69 0.00 -11.47 -6.73
CA ARG A 69 1.37 -10.95 -6.85
C ARG A 69 1.40 -9.42 -6.76
N ALA A 70 0.45 -8.73 -7.39
CA ALA A 70 0.34 -7.28 -7.27
C ALA A 70 0.19 -6.81 -5.81
N ARG A 71 -0.46 -7.61 -4.95
CA ARG A 71 -0.52 -7.35 -3.51
C ARG A 71 0.82 -7.58 -2.79
N ALA A 72 1.62 -8.55 -3.25
CA ALA A 72 2.96 -8.76 -2.74
C ALA A 72 3.87 -7.58 -3.11
N GLU A 73 3.87 -7.15 -4.38
CA GLU A 73 4.65 -5.96 -4.79
C GLU A 73 4.16 -4.69 -4.10
N ALA A 74 2.86 -4.58 -3.83
CA ALA A 74 2.34 -3.44 -3.07
C ALA A 74 2.82 -3.47 -1.61
N ALA A 75 3.06 -4.65 -1.03
CA ALA A 75 3.65 -4.76 0.30
C ALA A 75 5.12 -4.28 0.30
N GLN A 76 5.88 -4.65 -0.73
CA GLN A 76 7.25 -4.18 -0.95
C GLN A 76 7.29 -2.65 -1.17
N ALA A 77 6.40 -2.10 -2.00
CA ALA A 77 6.24 -0.66 -2.20
C ALA A 77 5.91 0.07 -0.89
N GLY A 78 4.99 -0.47 -0.10
CA GLY A 78 4.67 0.06 1.23
C GLY A 78 5.89 0.05 2.15
N ALA A 79 6.66 -1.04 2.16
CA ALA A 79 7.88 -1.18 2.95
C ALA A 79 8.98 -0.19 2.52
N MET A 80 9.17 0.01 1.21
CA MET A 80 10.12 0.99 0.69
C MET A 80 9.70 2.43 1.04
N ALA A 81 8.40 2.72 1.07
CA ALA A 81 7.91 4.01 1.55
C ALA A 81 8.15 4.20 3.07
N LEU A 82 8.01 3.15 3.88
CA LEU A 82 8.40 3.21 5.29
C LEU A 82 9.92 3.40 5.46
N ARG A 83 10.73 2.73 4.64
CA ARG A 83 12.18 2.94 4.60
C ARG A 83 12.54 4.37 4.22
N PHE A 84 11.85 4.96 3.25
CA PHE A 84 12.07 6.35 2.86
C PHE A 84 11.98 7.28 4.07
N VAL A 85 10.96 7.11 4.90
CA VAL A 85 10.80 7.89 6.13
C VAL A 85 11.85 7.51 7.18
N CYS A 86 12.01 6.21 7.43
CA CYS A 86 12.92 5.67 8.46
C CYS A 86 14.39 6.06 8.23
N ASP A 87 14.84 6.06 6.99
CA ASP A 87 16.24 6.21 6.63
C ASP A 87 16.61 7.67 6.34
N LEU A 88 15.66 8.47 5.82
CA LEU A 88 15.93 9.82 5.32
C LEU A 88 15.32 10.95 6.16
N HIS A 89 14.37 10.65 7.05
CA HIS A 89 13.67 11.67 7.84
C HIS A 89 13.77 11.47 9.36
N GLU A 90 13.89 10.24 9.83
CA GLU A 90 13.93 9.94 11.25
C GLU A 90 15.38 9.67 11.70
N THR A 91 15.85 10.37 12.74
CA THR A 91 17.26 10.26 13.21
C THR A 91 17.39 9.63 14.59
N VAL A 92 16.29 9.43 15.31
CA VAL A 92 16.29 8.98 16.71
C VAL A 92 15.71 7.58 16.84
N GLY A 93 16.40 6.72 17.59
CA GLY A 93 15.97 5.34 17.88
C GLY A 93 16.46 4.32 16.85
N SER A 94 16.13 3.04 17.07
CA SER A 94 16.49 1.96 16.14
C SER A 94 15.70 2.05 14.83
N PRO A 95 16.19 1.46 13.72
CA PRO A 95 15.43 1.42 12.47
C PRO A 95 14.01 0.87 12.65
N GLN A 96 13.83 -0.13 13.52
CA GLN A 96 12.51 -0.68 13.82
C GLN A 96 11.60 0.32 14.56
N ALA A 97 12.15 1.11 15.49
CA ALA A 97 11.37 2.14 16.19
C ALA A 97 10.92 3.25 15.22
N ARG A 98 11.82 3.67 14.32
CA ARG A 98 11.54 4.68 13.29
C ARG A 98 10.52 4.17 12.26
N GLY A 99 10.68 2.93 11.80
CA GLY A 99 9.71 2.26 10.95
C GLY A 99 8.32 2.15 11.58
N ARG A 100 8.22 1.84 12.88
CA ARG A 100 6.93 1.82 13.60
C ARG A 100 6.27 3.19 13.66
N LEU A 101 7.05 4.25 13.85
CA LEU A 101 6.51 5.61 13.81
C LEU A 101 5.92 5.91 12.42
N ALA A 102 6.66 5.60 11.36
CA ALA A 102 6.20 5.76 9.98
C ALA A 102 4.95 4.92 9.69
N ALA A 103 4.89 3.66 10.14
CA ALA A 103 3.73 2.79 9.96
C ALA A 103 2.48 3.32 10.67
N ASN A 104 2.63 3.84 11.89
CA ASN A 104 1.52 4.47 12.62
C ASN A 104 1.01 5.73 11.91
N ASP A 105 1.92 6.53 11.34
CA ASP A 105 1.56 7.71 10.55
C ASP A 105 0.84 7.31 9.25
N ALA A 106 1.28 6.22 8.59
CA ALA A 106 0.61 5.66 7.42
C ALA A 106 -0.81 5.17 7.73
N HIS A 107 -1.01 4.47 8.86
CA HIS A 107 -2.33 4.07 9.34
C HIS A 107 -3.26 5.28 9.52
N ARG A 108 -2.77 6.37 10.12
CA ARG A 108 -3.56 7.60 10.28
C ARG A 108 -3.89 8.27 8.95
N ALA A 109 -3.02 8.12 7.95
CA ALA A 109 -3.18 8.71 6.64
C ALA A 109 -4.12 7.93 5.70
N LEU A 110 -4.60 6.73 6.09
CA LEU A 110 -5.47 5.88 5.25
C LEU A 110 -6.70 6.62 4.69
N ALA A 111 -7.33 7.48 5.49
CA ALA A 111 -8.51 8.24 5.06
C ALA A 111 -8.19 9.38 4.06
N THR A 112 -6.92 9.72 3.88
CA THR A 112 -6.47 10.86 3.05
C THR A 112 -6.08 10.48 1.62
N VAL A 113 -5.91 9.18 1.35
CA VAL A 113 -5.49 8.64 0.05
C VAL A 113 -6.61 7.83 -0.58
N GLY A 114 -6.55 7.58 -1.89
CA GLY A 114 -7.57 6.81 -2.61
C GLY A 114 -8.92 7.52 -2.80
N PRO A 115 -9.95 6.81 -3.30
CA PRO A 115 -11.29 7.36 -3.46
C PRO A 115 -11.94 7.62 -2.10
N GLN A 116 -12.76 8.68 -2.05
CA GLN A 116 -13.47 9.09 -0.84
C GLN A 116 -14.75 8.27 -0.66
N GLN A 117 -15.02 7.84 0.57
CA GLN A 117 -16.25 7.14 1.00
C GLN A 117 -16.54 5.79 0.32
N ARG A 118 -15.59 5.23 -0.44
CA ARG A 118 -15.71 3.91 -1.05
C ARG A 118 -14.35 3.23 -1.17
N THR A 119 -14.40 1.93 -1.45
CA THR A 119 -13.22 1.17 -1.84
C THR A 119 -12.89 1.37 -3.32
N TYR A 120 -11.71 0.91 -3.74
CA TYR A 120 -11.36 0.82 -5.16
C TYR A 120 -12.33 -0.09 -5.93
N ALA A 121 -12.63 0.30 -7.16
CA ALA A 121 -13.46 -0.46 -8.10
C ALA A 121 -12.66 -1.55 -8.83
N SER A 122 -11.34 -1.42 -8.91
CA SER A 122 -10.45 -2.39 -9.55
C SER A 122 -9.00 -2.20 -9.12
N SER A 123 -8.15 -3.20 -9.41
CA SER A 123 -6.70 -3.11 -9.22
C SER A 123 -6.05 -2.03 -10.09
N HIS A 124 -6.63 -1.72 -11.26
CA HIS A 124 -6.17 -0.62 -12.11
C HIS A 124 -6.44 0.75 -11.48
N GLU A 125 -7.63 0.93 -10.91
CA GLU A 125 -7.94 2.16 -10.17
C GLU A 125 -7.02 2.30 -8.95
N ALA A 126 -6.86 1.22 -8.17
CA ALA A 126 -5.99 1.23 -7.00
C ALA A 126 -4.55 1.59 -7.35
N HIS A 127 -4.00 1.01 -8.43
CA HIS A 127 -2.68 1.36 -8.93
C HIS A 127 -2.60 2.84 -9.34
N GLY A 128 -3.62 3.37 -10.03
CA GLY A 128 -3.65 4.78 -10.42
C GLY A 128 -3.55 5.74 -9.23
N TYR A 129 -4.20 5.41 -8.11
CA TYR A 129 -4.04 6.18 -6.87
C TYR A 129 -2.66 6.01 -6.24
N LEU A 130 -2.11 4.79 -6.19
CA LEU A 130 -0.76 4.54 -5.69
C LEU A 130 0.29 5.33 -6.49
N GLN A 131 0.24 5.23 -7.82
CA GLN A 131 1.11 5.97 -8.74
C GLN A 131 1.00 7.48 -8.51
N ARG A 132 -0.21 8.01 -8.32
CA ARG A 132 -0.40 9.45 -8.06
C ARG A 132 0.29 9.91 -6.78
N GLU A 133 0.22 9.13 -5.70
CA GLU A 133 0.93 9.46 -4.46
C GLU A 133 2.46 9.43 -4.67
N PHE A 134 2.95 8.44 -5.43
CA PHE A 134 4.36 8.35 -5.78
C PHE A 134 4.80 9.54 -6.66
N ASP A 135 4.03 9.91 -7.68
CA ASP A 135 4.33 11.03 -8.57
C ASP A 135 4.42 12.34 -7.80
N ALA A 136 3.56 12.53 -6.79
CA ALA A 136 3.62 13.68 -5.89
C ALA A 136 4.92 13.69 -5.07
N LEU A 137 5.29 12.55 -4.48
CA LEU A 137 6.57 12.38 -3.77
C LEU A 137 7.75 12.70 -4.70
N TRP A 138 7.80 12.10 -5.88
CA TRP A 138 8.86 12.31 -6.85
C TRP A 138 8.97 13.79 -7.27
N SER A 139 7.82 14.43 -7.50
CA SER A 139 7.73 15.86 -7.76
C SER A 139 8.41 16.70 -6.67
N ALA A 140 8.13 16.38 -5.40
CA ALA A 140 8.68 17.08 -4.26
C ALA A 140 10.20 16.84 -4.13
N VAL A 141 10.66 15.60 -4.32
CA VAL A 141 12.10 15.27 -4.37
C VAL A 141 12.81 16.14 -5.42
N LYS A 142 12.27 16.21 -6.64
CA LYS A 142 12.87 17.00 -7.73
C LYS A 142 12.90 18.50 -7.46
N ARG A 143 12.01 19.01 -6.62
CA ARG A 143 11.91 20.43 -6.27
C ARG A 143 12.56 20.78 -4.93
N GLY A 144 13.06 19.80 -4.18
CA GLY A 144 13.57 20.01 -2.81
C GLY A 144 12.46 20.42 -1.83
N GLU A 145 11.22 20.00 -2.08
CA GLU A 145 10.07 20.23 -1.21
C GLU A 145 9.99 19.17 -0.10
N PRO A 146 9.22 19.39 0.99
CA PRO A 146 9.03 18.39 2.04
C PRO A 146 8.45 17.06 1.50
N THR A 147 9.13 15.95 1.77
CA THR A 147 8.80 14.62 1.22
C THR A 147 8.20 13.63 2.22
N ARG A 148 8.41 13.85 3.53
CA ARG A 148 8.01 12.89 4.59
C ARG A 148 6.53 12.50 4.50
N GLU A 149 5.64 13.49 4.46
CA GLU A 149 4.19 13.24 4.40
C GLU A 149 3.75 12.57 3.10
N LEU A 150 4.43 12.85 1.99
CA LEU A 150 4.14 12.24 0.70
C LEU A 150 4.54 10.76 0.69
N ALA A 151 5.69 10.42 1.28
CA ALA A 151 6.09 9.02 1.47
C ALA A 151 5.10 8.25 2.38
N ILE A 152 4.63 8.88 3.46
CA ILE A 152 3.57 8.32 4.32
C ILE A 152 2.29 8.04 3.52
N ARG A 153 1.91 8.93 2.59
CA ARG A 153 0.75 8.73 1.72
C ARG A 153 0.96 7.58 0.73
N VAL A 154 2.17 7.36 0.21
CA VAL A 154 2.48 6.16 -0.60
C VAL A 154 2.26 4.88 0.21
N ALA A 155 2.79 4.80 1.44
CA ALA A 155 2.59 3.65 2.32
C ALA A 155 1.10 3.41 2.65
N ALA A 156 0.34 4.48 2.89
CA ALA A 156 -1.11 4.40 3.11
C ALA A 156 -1.84 3.91 1.86
N ALA A 157 -1.48 4.38 0.66
CA ALA A 157 -2.09 3.96 -0.59
C ALA A 157 -1.79 2.49 -0.91
N ALA A 158 -0.57 2.03 -0.64
CA ALA A 158 -0.17 0.63 -0.73
C ALA A 158 -0.98 -0.25 0.25
N THR A 159 -1.18 0.22 1.48
CA THR A 159 -2.01 -0.48 2.48
C THR A 159 -3.45 -0.63 1.97
N ARG A 160 -4.06 0.46 1.47
CA ARG A 160 -5.41 0.39 0.85
C ARG A 160 -5.43 -0.56 -0.35
N PHE A 161 -4.39 -0.55 -1.20
CA PHE A 161 -4.29 -1.45 -2.34
C PHE A 161 -4.37 -2.91 -1.88
N ILE A 162 -3.55 -3.31 -0.90
CA ILE A 162 -3.51 -4.70 -0.41
C ILE A 162 -4.84 -5.10 0.26
N ALA A 163 -5.45 -4.19 1.03
CA ALA A 163 -6.65 -4.45 1.80
C ALA A 163 -7.92 -4.52 0.94
N GLU A 164 -8.03 -3.65 -0.07
CA GLU A 164 -9.26 -3.49 -0.86
C GLU A 164 -9.24 -4.27 -2.17
N ILE A 165 -8.05 -4.67 -2.66
CA ILE A 165 -7.94 -5.56 -3.81
C ILE A 165 -8.03 -7.00 -3.33
N VAL A 166 -9.26 -7.48 -3.09
CA VAL A 166 -9.53 -8.92 -2.89
C VAL A 166 -10.84 -9.35 -3.58
N THR A 167 -10.69 -10.43 -4.37
CA THR A 167 -11.67 -11.31 -5.04
C THR A 167 -12.99 -10.70 -5.53
N ALA A 168 -13.14 -10.64 -6.85
CA ALA A 168 -14.45 -10.65 -7.47
C ALA A 168 -15.35 -11.70 -6.80
N PRO A 169 -16.65 -11.43 -6.57
CA PRO A 169 -17.57 -12.49 -6.21
C PRO A 169 -17.48 -13.57 -7.28
N ALA A 170 -17.42 -14.85 -6.87
CA ALA A 170 -17.44 -15.97 -7.79
C ALA A 170 -18.56 -15.74 -8.83
N PRO A 171 -18.32 -15.97 -10.14
CA PRO A 171 -19.36 -15.80 -11.13
C PRO A 171 -20.55 -16.67 -10.72
N LEU A 172 -21.72 -16.04 -10.59
CA LEU A 172 -22.97 -16.74 -10.35
C LEU A 172 -23.07 -17.86 -11.37
N THR A 173 -22.93 -19.11 -10.93
CA THR A 173 -23.19 -20.26 -11.77
C THR A 173 -24.68 -20.20 -12.08
N VAL A 174 -25.04 -19.66 -13.23
CA VAL A 174 -26.39 -19.76 -13.77
C VAL A 174 -26.59 -21.24 -14.03
N VAL A 175 -27.30 -21.91 -13.11
CA VAL A 175 -27.83 -23.24 -13.37
C VAL A 175 -28.87 -23.05 -14.47
N ALA A 176 -28.44 -23.30 -15.71
CA ALA A 176 -29.32 -23.45 -16.85
C ALA A 176 -30.32 -24.57 -16.50
N ARG A 177 -31.61 -24.25 -16.59
CA ARG A 177 -32.71 -25.20 -16.45
C ARG A 177 -32.85 -26.06 -17.70
#